data_AF-A0A961YUS3-F1
#
_entry.id   AF-A0A961YUS3-F1
#
_cell.length_a   1.000
_cell.length_b   1.000
_cell.length_c   1.000
_cell.angle_alpha   90.00
_cell.angle_beta   90.00
_cell.angle_gamma   90.00
#
_symmetry.space_group_name_H-M   'P 1'
#
loop_
_entity.id
_entity.type
_entity.pdbx_description
1 polymer ?
#
loop_
_entity_poly.entity_id
_entity_poly.type
_entity_poly.pdbx_seq_one_letter_code
_entity_poly.pdbx_strand_id
1 'polypeptide(L)'
;MDEKWLPEYEAYMLSVFAKSAGDAPGAVGAAAARKIDEFALQLSWYPNFFTRFHEVAITLPKASFVLCVGSWRYDEKPHIFVNSQWLENLYARSYSIFALIDAIGVKKALAQGALSRDKLIRLRKRIDELASDHPDISFVTFADTLLLKSNWRLASDGINPTYAPERFLTLFREFQDVYRDLLGLEIYCVLTQGSNEFYEDSVLHISPSQNHVSLNSLGIPFAQLLEIDKAVRAAIKTGVHGPQDIYMDRMIWNSLRFRFGFDKRVEGNHSYHSPLTETPGTYYFASCQRLMDNLDRSEISFKLPA
;
A
#
# COMPACT_ATOMS: atom_id res chain seq x y z
N MET A 1 -19.06 3.29 -12.38
CA MET A 1 -19.39 4.43 -13.25
C MET A 1 -20.29 5.38 -12.48
N ASP A 2 -20.17 6.68 -12.71
CA ASP A 2 -21.04 7.68 -12.06
C ASP A 2 -22.47 7.58 -12.61
N GLU A 3 -23.48 7.64 -11.75
CA GLU A 3 -24.90 7.60 -12.11
C GLU A 3 -25.33 8.70 -13.08
N LYS A 4 -24.62 9.84 -13.09
CA LYS A 4 -24.94 10.94 -14.01
C LYS A 4 -24.82 10.57 -15.48
N TRP A 5 -24.05 9.53 -15.80
CA TRP A 5 -23.84 9.03 -17.17
C TRP A 5 -24.88 8.01 -17.61
N LEU A 6 -25.88 7.68 -16.77
CA LEU A 6 -26.89 6.69 -17.10
C LEU A 6 -27.66 7.01 -18.41
N PRO A 7 -28.16 8.24 -18.64
CA PRO A 7 -28.88 8.56 -19.87
C PRO A 7 -28.02 8.39 -21.12
N GLU A 8 -26.77 8.87 -21.08
CA GLU A 8 -25.83 8.75 -22.19
C GLU A 8 -25.43 7.30 -22.43
N TYR A 9 -25.26 6.51 -21.36
CA TYR A 9 -24.92 5.10 -21.46
C TYR A 9 -26.07 4.29 -22.08
N GLU A 10 -27.32 4.58 -21.71
CA GLU A 10 -28.48 3.98 -22.35
C GLU A 10 -28.52 4.28 -23.86
N ALA A 11 -28.34 5.55 -24.23
CA ALA A 11 -28.30 5.97 -25.64
C ALA A 11 -27.15 5.27 -26.40
N TYR A 12 -25.98 5.16 -25.77
CA TYR A 12 -24.83 4.42 -26.32
C TYR A 12 -25.18 2.95 -26.55
N MET A 13 -25.74 2.24 -25.57
CA MET A 13 -26.11 0.83 -25.73
C MET A 13 -27.15 0.61 -26.84
N LEU A 14 -28.13 1.50 -26.98
CA LEU A 14 -29.09 1.46 -28.09
C LEU A 14 -28.40 1.63 -29.46
N SER A 15 -27.40 2.51 -29.55
CA SER A 15 -26.60 2.69 -30.77
C SER A 15 -25.74 1.46 -31.11
N VAL A 16 -25.20 0.79 -30.08
CA VAL A 16 -24.47 -0.49 -30.23
C VAL A 16 -25.40 -1.56 -30.81
N PHE A 17 -26.63 -1.67 -30.29
CA PHE A 17 -27.63 -2.61 -30.82
C PHE A 17 -28.07 -2.28 -32.24
N ALA A 18 -28.12 -0.99 -32.59
CA ALA A 18 -28.40 -0.52 -33.96
C ALA A 18 -27.20 -0.62 -34.92
N LYS A 19 -26.03 -1.10 -34.44
CA LYS A 19 -24.76 -1.19 -35.20
C LYS A 19 -24.25 0.15 -35.72
N SER A 20 -24.48 1.24 -34.98
CA SER A 20 -24.10 2.60 -35.34
C SER A 20 -23.23 3.27 -34.27
N ALA A 21 -22.45 2.47 -33.52
CA ALA A 21 -21.84 2.89 -32.25
C ALA A 21 -20.90 4.09 -32.40
N GLY A 22 -21.07 5.07 -31.51
CA GLY A 22 -20.09 6.12 -31.21
C GLY A 22 -19.21 5.74 -30.02
N ASP A 23 -18.56 6.73 -29.41
CA ASP A 23 -17.72 6.51 -28.22
C ASP A 23 -18.58 6.25 -26.96
N ALA A 24 -18.10 5.35 -26.09
CA ALA A 24 -18.73 5.09 -24.80
C ALA A 24 -18.64 6.33 -23.90
N PRO A 25 -19.73 6.72 -23.20
CA PRO A 25 -19.72 7.91 -22.36
C PRO A 25 -18.98 7.66 -21.04
N GLY A 26 -18.56 8.75 -20.40
CA GLY A 26 -18.03 8.75 -19.04
C GLY A 26 -16.70 8.01 -18.83
N ALA A 27 -16.34 7.85 -17.56
CA ALA A 27 -15.13 7.15 -17.13
C ALA A 27 -15.49 5.92 -16.29
N VAL A 28 -14.75 4.83 -16.52
CA VAL A 28 -14.95 3.55 -15.82
C VAL A 28 -13.69 3.19 -15.04
N GLY A 29 -13.85 3.00 -13.73
CA GLY A 29 -12.82 2.38 -12.90
C GLY A 29 -12.91 0.85 -12.97
N ALA A 30 -11.79 0.18 -13.23
CA ALA A 30 -11.74 -1.28 -13.23
C ALA A 30 -11.86 -1.81 -11.79
N ALA A 31 -12.80 -2.73 -11.56
CA ALA A 31 -12.98 -3.37 -10.26
C ALA A 31 -13.42 -4.83 -10.41
N ALA A 32 -13.16 -5.64 -9.38
CA ALA A 32 -13.63 -7.01 -9.25
C ALA A 32 -14.32 -7.22 -7.91
N ALA A 33 -15.44 -7.95 -7.90
CA ALA A 33 -16.13 -8.30 -6.67
C ALA A 33 -15.31 -9.28 -5.82
N ARG A 34 -15.18 -8.98 -4.52
CA ARG A 34 -14.51 -9.85 -3.54
C ARG A 34 -15.51 -10.63 -2.70
N LYS A 35 -16.44 -9.90 -2.09
CA LYS A 35 -17.43 -10.42 -1.14
C LYS A 35 -18.66 -9.53 -1.18
N ILE A 36 -19.83 -10.13 -1.06
CA ILE A 36 -21.10 -9.43 -0.83
C ILE A 36 -21.50 -9.73 0.61
N ASP A 37 -21.89 -8.69 1.33
CA ASP A 37 -22.56 -8.80 2.63
C ASP A 37 -23.93 -8.10 2.57
N GLU A 38 -24.66 -8.12 3.69
CA GLU A 38 -26.02 -7.55 3.76
C GLU A 38 -26.06 -6.04 3.46
N PHE A 39 -24.97 -5.33 3.74
CA PHE A 39 -24.91 -3.87 3.74
C PHE A 39 -24.01 -3.29 2.65
N ALA A 40 -23.13 -4.09 2.06
CA ALA A 40 -22.11 -3.63 1.13
C ALA A 40 -21.57 -4.72 0.19
N LEU A 41 -20.94 -4.24 -0.89
CA LEU A 41 -20.11 -5.01 -1.79
C LEU A 41 -18.65 -4.63 -1.55
N GLN A 42 -17.81 -5.60 -1.19
CA GLN A 42 -16.37 -5.43 -1.15
C GLN A 42 -15.79 -5.62 -2.56
N LEU A 43 -14.94 -4.69 -2.98
CA LEU A 43 -14.35 -4.66 -4.31
C LEU A 43 -12.82 -4.62 -4.22
N SER A 44 -12.15 -5.34 -5.11
CA SER A 44 -10.80 -5.03 -5.55
C SER A 44 -10.91 -3.94 -6.60
N TRP A 45 -10.46 -2.73 -6.29
CA TRP A 45 -10.39 -1.65 -7.26
C TRP A 45 -8.96 -1.48 -7.77
N TYR A 46 -8.83 -1.22 -9.07
CA TYR A 46 -7.56 -1.12 -9.76
C TYR A 46 -7.35 0.31 -10.28
N PRO A 47 -6.93 1.26 -9.43
CA PRO A 47 -6.72 2.65 -9.82
C PRO A 47 -5.67 2.82 -10.92
N ASN A 48 -4.73 1.90 -11.00
CA ASN A 48 -3.73 1.84 -12.07
C ASN A 48 -3.41 0.37 -12.31
N PHE A 49 -3.70 -0.11 -13.53
CA PHE A 49 -3.29 -1.42 -14.01
C PHE A 49 -2.45 -1.32 -15.30
N PHE A 50 -2.22 -0.08 -15.79
CA PHE A 50 -1.49 0.19 -17.03
C PHE A 50 0.02 0.25 -16.79
N THR A 51 0.46 0.99 -15.77
CA THR A 51 1.91 1.16 -15.49
C THR A 51 2.42 0.35 -14.29
N ARG A 52 1.50 -0.18 -13.49
CA ARG A 52 1.74 -1.16 -12.41
C ARG A 52 0.42 -1.84 -12.08
N PHE A 53 0.43 -2.99 -11.43
CA PHE A 53 -0.80 -3.64 -10.96
C PHE A 53 -1.15 -3.13 -9.55
N HIS A 54 -1.72 -1.93 -9.47
CA HIS A 54 -2.12 -1.31 -8.21
C HIS A 54 -3.55 -1.74 -7.87
N GLU A 55 -3.68 -2.54 -6.82
CA GLU A 55 -4.96 -2.97 -6.26
C GLU A 55 -5.21 -2.32 -4.90
N VAL A 56 -6.44 -1.90 -4.65
CA VAL A 56 -6.92 -1.40 -3.35
C VAL A 56 -8.26 -2.06 -3.01
N ALA A 57 -8.41 -2.52 -1.77
CA ALA A 57 -9.70 -2.97 -1.27
C ALA A 57 -10.60 -1.78 -0.93
N ILE A 58 -11.80 -1.74 -1.50
CA ILE A 58 -12.79 -0.70 -1.23
C ILE A 58 -14.14 -1.33 -0.89
N THR A 59 -14.97 -0.59 -0.17
CA THR A 59 -16.33 -1.02 0.20
C THR A 59 -17.32 -0.10 -0.49
N LEU A 60 -18.20 -0.69 -1.30
CA LEU A 60 -19.36 -0.03 -1.91
C LEU A 60 -20.59 -0.30 -1.04
N PRO A 61 -21.08 0.67 -0.25
CA PRO A 61 -22.31 0.51 0.52
C PRO A 61 -23.50 0.28 -0.41
N LYS A 62 -24.47 -0.53 0.03
CA LYS A 62 -25.71 -0.79 -0.69
C LYS A 62 -26.47 0.50 -1.00
N ALA A 63 -26.42 1.49 -0.12
CA ALA A 63 -27.04 2.81 -0.32
C ALA A 63 -26.38 3.64 -1.45
N SER A 64 -25.13 3.34 -1.81
CA SER A 64 -24.41 4.01 -2.90
C SER A 64 -24.44 3.23 -4.20
N PHE A 65 -24.94 1.99 -4.19
CA PHE A 65 -25.18 1.20 -5.39
C PHE A 65 -26.48 1.68 -6.06
N VAL A 66 -26.40 2.03 -7.35
CA VAL A 66 -27.56 2.51 -8.11
C VAL A 66 -28.14 1.37 -8.94
N LEU A 67 -27.35 0.84 -9.88
CA LEU A 67 -27.74 -0.29 -10.71
C LEU A 67 -26.52 -0.97 -11.32
N CYS A 68 -26.69 -2.19 -11.84
CA CYS A 68 -25.65 -2.91 -12.59
C CYS A 68 -26.22 -3.32 -13.95
N VAL A 69 -25.56 -2.91 -15.04
CA VAL A 69 -25.93 -3.29 -16.40
C VAL A 69 -24.81 -4.11 -17.01
N GLY A 70 -25.15 -5.23 -17.65
CA GLY A 70 -24.21 -6.02 -18.44
C GLY A 70 -24.98 -6.89 -19.43
N SER A 71 -24.33 -7.32 -20.50
CA SER A 71 -24.95 -8.17 -21.51
C SER A 71 -23.94 -9.08 -22.17
N TRP A 72 -23.93 -10.35 -21.77
CA TRP A 72 -23.07 -11.37 -22.35
C TRP A 72 -23.29 -11.57 -23.85
N ARG A 73 -24.48 -11.24 -24.37
CA ARG A 73 -24.80 -11.36 -25.81
C ARG A 73 -24.07 -10.33 -26.68
N TYR A 74 -23.63 -9.23 -26.08
CA TYR A 74 -22.94 -8.13 -26.75
C TYR A 74 -21.53 -7.94 -26.21
N ASP A 75 -21.01 -8.91 -25.46
CA ASP A 75 -19.72 -8.84 -24.74
C ASP A 75 -19.60 -7.59 -23.83
N GLU A 76 -20.75 -7.08 -23.37
CA GLU A 76 -20.82 -5.91 -22.51
C GLU A 76 -20.54 -6.34 -21.08
N LYS A 77 -19.37 -5.94 -20.56
CA LYS A 77 -18.94 -6.26 -19.20
C LYS A 77 -19.90 -5.60 -18.19
N PRO A 78 -20.14 -6.22 -17.02
CA PRO A 78 -20.98 -5.61 -16.00
C PRO A 78 -20.44 -4.25 -15.54
N HIS A 79 -21.22 -3.20 -15.79
CA HIS A 79 -21.01 -1.83 -15.32
C HIS A 79 -21.87 -1.56 -14.09
N ILE A 80 -21.21 -1.32 -12.96
CA ILE A 80 -21.88 -0.87 -11.73
C ILE A 80 -21.95 0.66 -11.76
N PHE A 81 -23.17 1.19 -11.75
CA PHE A 81 -23.46 2.60 -11.53
C PHE A 81 -23.58 2.86 -10.03
N VAL A 82 -22.95 3.95 -9.60
CA VAL A 82 -22.88 4.35 -8.20
C VAL A 82 -23.23 5.82 -8.07
N ASN A 83 -23.67 6.21 -6.88
CA ASN A 83 -23.95 7.61 -6.59
C ASN A 83 -22.71 8.49 -6.80
N SER A 84 -22.90 9.69 -7.38
CA SER A 84 -21.81 10.60 -7.73
C SER A 84 -20.94 10.96 -6.53
N GLN A 85 -21.55 11.28 -5.38
CA GLN A 85 -20.84 11.67 -4.16
C GLN A 85 -19.93 10.56 -3.65
N TRP A 86 -20.38 9.30 -3.71
CA TRP A 86 -19.55 8.17 -3.28
C TRP A 86 -18.33 8.00 -4.19
N LEU A 87 -18.52 8.15 -5.50
CA LEU A 87 -17.44 8.01 -6.46
C LEU A 87 -16.43 9.17 -6.33
N GLU A 88 -16.89 10.40 -6.22
CA GLU A 88 -16.02 11.56 -5.98
C GLU A 88 -15.19 11.38 -4.72
N ASN A 89 -15.82 10.93 -3.63
CA ASN A 89 -15.12 10.62 -2.38
C ASN A 89 -14.10 9.50 -2.56
N LEU A 90 -14.37 8.47 -3.37
CA LEU A 90 -13.43 7.39 -3.63
C LEU A 90 -12.12 7.90 -4.26
N TYR A 91 -12.22 8.84 -5.20
CA TYR A 91 -11.07 9.45 -5.88
C TYR A 91 -10.39 10.54 -5.05
N ALA A 92 -11.13 11.25 -4.19
CA ALA A 92 -10.59 12.27 -3.28
C ALA A 92 -9.92 11.69 -2.03
N ARG A 93 -10.15 10.41 -1.71
CA ARG A 93 -9.58 9.76 -0.52
C ARG A 93 -8.05 9.73 -0.54
N SER A 94 -7.47 9.98 0.63
CA SER A 94 -6.07 9.70 0.91
C SER A 94 -5.92 8.25 1.33
N TYR A 95 -4.91 7.59 0.77
CA TYR A 95 -4.52 6.23 1.13
C TYR A 95 -3.14 6.26 1.73
N SER A 96 -2.71 5.17 2.36
CA SER A 96 -1.41 5.14 3.02
C SER A 96 -0.61 3.87 2.72
N ILE A 97 0.71 4.01 2.77
CA ILE A 97 1.67 2.90 2.87
C ILE A 97 2.26 2.94 4.27
N PHE A 98 2.35 1.78 4.91
CA PHE A 98 2.99 1.60 6.21
C PHE A 98 4.18 0.66 6.09
N ALA A 99 5.25 0.98 6.81
CA ALA A 99 6.39 0.10 6.99
C ALA A 99 6.72 -0.07 8.47
N LEU A 100 6.96 -1.31 8.90
CA LEU A 100 7.49 -1.63 10.22
C LEU A 100 8.90 -2.17 10.05
N ILE A 101 9.89 -1.44 10.52
CA ILE A 101 11.28 -1.87 10.51
C ILE A 101 11.65 -2.28 11.94
N ASP A 102 12.22 -3.48 12.11
CA ASP A 102 12.55 -4.00 13.43
C ASP A 102 13.98 -4.56 13.46
N ALA A 103 14.71 -4.26 14.53
CA ALA A 103 16.10 -4.69 14.68
C ALA A 103 16.23 -6.08 15.29
N ILE A 104 17.03 -6.91 14.64
CA ILE A 104 17.24 -8.31 15.01
C ILE A 104 18.31 -8.39 16.11
N GLY A 105 18.00 -9.11 17.19
CA GLY A 105 18.99 -9.45 18.22
C GLY A 105 19.27 -8.36 19.25
N VAL A 106 18.46 -7.31 19.32
CA VAL A 106 18.62 -6.19 20.28
C VAL A 106 18.73 -6.67 21.72
N LYS A 107 17.89 -7.62 22.17
CA LYS A 107 17.96 -8.18 23.52
C LYS A 107 19.33 -8.77 23.86
N LYS A 108 19.93 -9.49 22.90
CA LYS A 108 21.28 -10.06 23.06
C LYS A 108 22.33 -8.96 23.09
N ALA A 109 22.23 -7.96 22.22
CA ALA A 109 23.16 -6.84 22.17
C ALA A 109 23.12 -5.98 23.47
N LEU A 110 21.93 -5.78 24.04
CA LEU A 110 21.75 -5.13 25.34
C LEU A 110 22.40 -5.96 26.46
N ALA A 111 22.14 -7.27 26.51
CA ALA A 111 22.70 -8.15 27.52
C ALA A 111 24.24 -8.21 27.48
N GLN A 112 24.83 -8.02 26.30
CA GLN A 112 26.27 -7.99 26.07
C GLN A 112 26.91 -6.60 26.23
N GLY A 113 26.12 -5.56 26.53
CA GLY A 113 26.61 -4.18 26.63
C GLY A 113 27.10 -3.59 25.30
N ALA A 114 26.72 -4.17 24.16
CA ALA A 114 27.17 -3.76 22.83
C ALA A 114 26.53 -2.45 22.34
N LEU A 115 25.38 -2.07 22.93
CA LEU A 115 24.62 -0.86 22.63
C LEU A 115 24.96 0.25 23.63
N SER A 116 26.00 1.03 23.31
CA SER A 116 26.37 2.18 24.12
C SER A 116 25.41 3.36 23.90
N ARG A 117 25.32 4.25 24.90
CA ARG A 117 24.54 5.50 24.79
C ARG A 117 24.95 6.34 23.58
N ASP A 118 26.25 6.41 23.28
CA ASP A 118 26.78 7.15 22.14
C ASP A 118 26.28 6.56 20.81
N LYS A 119 26.30 5.23 20.64
CA LYS A 119 25.74 4.57 19.45
C LYS A 119 24.26 4.89 19.26
N LEU A 120 23.46 4.89 20.33
CA LEU A 120 22.04 5.21 20.27
C LEU A 120 21.77 6.68 19.92
N ILE A 121 22.60 7.61 20.42
CA ILE A 121 22.50 9.03 20.06
C ILE A 121 22.83 9.22 18.57
N ARG A 122 23.87 8.55 18.06
CA ARG A 122 24.25 8.59 16.65
C ARG A 122 23.19 7.97 15.75
N LEU A 123 22.60 6.86 16.18
CA LEU A 123 21.49 6.22 15.47
C LEU A 123 20.34 7.20 15.30
N ARG A 124 19.89 7.81 16.40
CA ARG A 124 18.81 8.82 16.35
C ARG A 124 19.14 9.96 15.39
N LYS A 125 20.35 10.53 15.48
CA LYS A 125 20.78 11.61 14.58
C LYS A 125 20.74 11.16 13.11
N ARG A 126 21.17 9.93 12.82
CA ARG A 126 21.16 9.42 11.44
C ARG A 126 19.75 9.15 10.94
N ILE A 127 18.84 8.71 11.79
CA ILE A 127 17.41 8.61 11.48
C ILE A 127 16.83 10.01 11.21
N ASP A 128 17.18 11.02 12.00
CA ASP A 128 16.74 12.42 11.78
C ASP A 128 17.22 12.96 10.43
N GLU A 129 18.47 12.66 10.04
CA GLU A 129 19.05 13.02 8.74
C GLU A 129 18.25 12.35 7.60
N LEU A 130 17.99 11.05 7.67
CA LEU A 130 17.17 10.35 6.68
C LEU A 130 15.74 10.90 6.61
N ALA A 131 15.13 11.18 7.76
CA ALA A 131 13.79 11.75 7.80
C ALA A 131 13.73 13.14 7.12
N SER A 132 14.80 13.93 7.23
CA SER A 132 14.86 15.26 6.59
C SER A 132 14.89 15.20 5.05
N ASP A 133 15.41 14.12 4.48
CA ASP A 133 15.44 13.88 3.03
C ASP A 133 14.09 13.34 2.50
N HIS A 134 13.17 12.97 3.40
CA HIS A 134 11.89 12.32 3.08
C HIS A 134 10.69 12.99 3.78
N PRO A 135 10.39 14.28 3.51
CA PRO A 135 9.38 15.05 4.23
C PRO A 135 7.93 14.53 4.06
N ASP A 136 7.67 13.73 3.04
CA ASP A 136 6.39 13.10 2.77
C ASP A 136 6.19 11.75 3.48
N ILE A 137 7.21 11.30 4.24
CA ILE A 137 7.19 10.09 5.05
C ILE A 137 7.31 10.51 6.53
N SER A 138 6.39 10.03 7.36
CA SER A 138 6.49 10.16 8.81
C SER A 138 7.28 9.01 9.42
N PHE A 139 8.14 9.33 10.38
CA PHE A 139 9.02 8.41 11.08
C PHE A 139 8.64 8.41 12.56
N VAL A 140 8.29 7.24 13.11
CA VAL A 140 8.00 7.08 14.54
C VAL A 140 8.83 5.93 15.09
N THR A 141 9.77 6.26 15.97
CA THR A 141 10.65 5.27 16.59
C THR A 141 10.07 4.80 17.92
N PHE A 142 9.98 3.47 18.11
CA PHE A 142 9.57 2.79 19.33
C PHE A 142 10.68 1.82 19.75
N ALA A 143 11.53 2.20 20.70
CA ALA A 143 12.65 1.37 21.14
C ALA A 143 13.52 0.86 19.95
N ASP A 144 13.41 -0.42 19.60
CA ASP A 144 14.10 -1.11 18.50
C ASP A 144 13.32 -1.19 17.17
N THR A 145 12.11 -0.64 17.16
CA THR A 145 11.21 -0.65 16.01
C THR A 145 11.04 0.76 15.45
N LEU A 146 10.98 0.89 14.13
CA LEU A 146 10.70 2.14 13.42
C LEU A 146 9.46 1.94 12.55
N LEU A 147 8.44 2.78 12.77
CA LEU A 147 7.22 2.81 11.99
C LEU A 147 7.30 3.97 11.00
N LEU A 148 7.14 3.64 9.71
CA LEU A 148 7.08 4.61 8.63
C LEU A 148 5.66 4.68 8.07
N LYS A 149 5.21 5.88 7.73
CA LYS A 149 3.94 6.10 7.05
C LYS A 149 4.13 7.12 5.93
N SER A 150 3.57 6.86 4.76
CA SER A 150 3.35 7.90 3.75
C SER A 150 1.89 7.90 3.31
N ASN A 151 1.41 9.06 2.87
CA ASN A 151 0.11 9.19 2.23
C ASN A 151 0.30 9.21 0.71
N TRP A 152 -0.65 8.64 -0.02
CA TRP A 152 -0.69 8.72 -1.47
C TRP A 152 -2.10 9.03 -1.96
N ARG A 153 -2.16 9.68 -3.13
CA ARG A 153 -3.41 10.05 -3.79
C ARG A 153 -3.38 9.64 -5.24
N LEU A 154 -4.57 9.56 -5.80
CA LEU A 154 -4.78 9.29 -7.21
C LEU A 154 -4.56 10.54 -8.03
N ALA A 155 -4.34 10.32 -9.33
CA ALA A 155 -4.35 11.43 -10.26
C ALA A 155 -5.74 12.07 -10.28
N SER A 156 -5.79 13.39 -10.18
CA SER A 156 -6.96 14.22 -10.41
C SER A 156 -6.54 15.41 -11.27
N ASP A 157 -7.47 16.26 -11.71
CA ASP A 157 -7.17 17.39 -12.59
C ASP A 157 -6.00 18.24 -12.06
N GLY A 158 -4.87 18.19 -12.76
CA GLY A 158 -3.63 18.90 -12.42
C GLY A 158 -2.74 18.27 -11.34
N ILE A 159 -3.11 17.12 -10.77
CA ILE A 159 -2.35 16.44 -9.71
C ILE A 159 -1.85 15.08 -10.21
N ASN A 160 -0.54 14.88 -10.16
CA ASN A 160 0.09 13.60 -10.48
C ASN A 160 -0.13 12.57 -9.35
N PRO A 161 -0.29 11.28 -9.68
CA PRO A 161 -0.43 10.24 -8.67
C PRO A 161 0.90 10.10 -7.89
N THR A 162 0.81 9.92 -6.57
CA THR A 162 2.00 9.92 -5.69
C THR A 162 2.38 8.52 -5.17
N TYR A 163 1.68 7.47 -5.61
CA TYR A 163 1.92 6.10 -5.17
C TYR A 163 3.27 5.55 -5.69
N ALA A 164 4.24 5.41 -4.76
CA ALA A 164 5.59 4.95 -5.05
C ALA A 164 6.14 4.02 -3.94
N PRO A 165 5.64 2.78 -3.82
CA PRO A 165 6.07 1.83 -2.79
C PRO A 165 7.56 1.47 -2.86
N GLU A 166 8.19 1.59 -4.03
CA GLU A 166 9.63 1.33 -4.21
C GLU A 166 10.51 2.24 -3.34
N ARG A 167 10.03 3.43 -2.97
CA ARG A 167 10.77 4.37 -2.10
C ARG A 167 11.01 3.76 -0.71
N PHE A 168 10.10 2.94 -0.21
CA PHE A 168 10.29 2.25 1.07
C PHE A 168 11.36 1.16 0.99
N LEU A 169 11.58 0.55 -0.17
CA LEU A 169 12.66 -0.43 -0.38
C LEU A 169 14.02 0.26 -0.41
N THR A 170 14.13 1.40 -1.10
CA THR A 170 15.34 2.24 -1.08
C THR A 170 15.65 2.73 0.33
N LEU A 171 14.65 3.31 1.01
CA LEU A 171 14.83 3.82 2.37
C LEU A 171 15.17 2.71 3.38
N PHE A 172 14.56 1.53 3.24
CA PHE A 172 14.95 0.38 4.06
C PHE A 172 16.42 -0.02 3.84
N ARG A 173 16.91 0.01 2.60
CA ARG A 173 18.31 -0.28 2.30
C ARG A 173 19.25 0.68 3.02
N GLU A 174 18.91 1.97 3.03
CA GLU A 174 19.66 2.98 3.77
C GLU A 174 19.63 2.71 5.28
N PHE A 175 18.46 2.34 5.83
CA PHE A 175 18.37 1.92 7.23
C PHE A 175 19.20 0.67 7.54
N GLN A 176 19.28 -0.30 6.63
CA GLN A 176 20.11 -1.50 6.83
C GLN A 176 21.57 -1.10 7.05
N ASP A 177 22.09 -0.20 6.21
CA ASP A 177 23.46 0.28 6.32
C ASP A 177 23.65 1.05 7.64
N VAL A 178 22.72 1.92 8.03
CA VAL A 178 22.78 2.66 9.31
C VAL A 178 22.83 1.72 10.52
N TYR A 179 21.94 0.74 10.59
CA TYR A 179 21.88 -0.19 11.73
C TYR A 179 23.09 -1.11 11.77
N ARG A 180 23.56 -1.59 10.61
CA ARG A 180 24.76 -2.42 10.51
C ARG A 180 26.01 -1.65 10.94
N ASP A 181 26.21 -0.43 10.43
CA ASP A 181 27.41 0.35 10.68
C ASP A 181 27.50 0.84 12.14
N LEU A 182 26.39 1.28 12.71
CA LEU A 182 26.38 1.86 14.06
C LEU A 182 26.24 0.81 15.15
N LEU A 183 25.33 -0.16 14.95
CA LEU A 183 24.96 -1.11 16.00
C LEU A 183 25.52 -2.52 15.76
N GLY A 184 25.94 -2.84 14.53
CA GLY A 184 26.26 -4.21 14.14
C GLY A 184 25.04 -5.13 14.14
N LEU A 185 23.85 -4.55 13.93
CA LEU A 185 22.58 -5.28 13.92
C LEU A 185 21.98 -5.29 12.52
N GLU A 186 21.41 -6.42 12.16
CA GLU A 186 20.56 -6.52 10.97
C GLU A 186 19.13 -6.09 11.33
N ILE A 187 18.38 -5.69 10.32
CA ILE A 187 16.97 -5.29 10.43
C ILE A 187 16.15 -6.02 9.38
N TYR A 188 14.84 -6.09 9.59
CA TYR A 188 13.89 -6.50 8.56
C TYR A 188 12.72 -5.51 8.49
N CYS A 189 11.95 -5.57 7.42
CA CYS A 189 10.84 -4.67 7.16
C CYS A 189 9.57 -5.43 6.79
N VAL A 190 8.44 -5.01 7.36
CA VAL A 190 7.10 -5.42 6.95
C VAL A 190 6.41 -4.25 6.26
N LEU A 191 5.79 -4.46 5.10
CA LEU A 191 5.10 -3.43 4.32
C LEU A 191 3.63 -3.77 4.09
N THR A 192 2.75 -2.77 4.26
CA THR A 192 1.33 -2.87 3.92
C THR A 192 0.80 -1.57 3.32
N GLN A 193 -0.34 -1.62 2.62
CA GLN A 193 -1.06 -0.43 2.18
C GLN A 193 -2.57 -0.53 2.45
N GLY A 194 -3.26 0.61 2.38
CA GLY A 194 -4.71 0.64 2.24
C GLY A 194 -5.32 2.00 2.52
N SER A 195 -6.63 2.02 2.76
CA SER A 195 -7.37 3.24 3.08
C SER A 195 -6.95 3.81 4.42
N ASN A 196 -6.89 5.14 4.48
CA ASN A 196 -6.80 5.88 5.73
C ASN A 196 -8.18 6.47 6.05
N GLU A 197 -8.73 6.20 7.23
CA GLU A 197 -10.03 6.76 7.63
C GLU A 197 -9.92 8.22 8.10
N PHE A 198 -8.70 8.72 8.33
CA PHE A 198 -8.47 10.15 8.53
C PHE A 198 -8.32 10.85 7.18
N TYR A 199 -9.19 11.83 6.95
CA TYR A 199 -9.26 12.65 5.73
C TYR A 199 -8.30 13.85 5.73
N GLU A 200 -7.41 13.95 6.72
CA GLU A 200 -6.41 15.02 6.75
C GLU A 200 -5.19 14.67 5.89
N ASP A 201 -4.71 15.68 5.19
CA ASP A 201 -3.56 15.58 4.30
C ASP A 201 -2.25 15.36 5.06
N SER A 202 -2.18 15.83 6.31
CA SER A 202 -0.99 15.67 7.15
C SER A 202 -0.76 14.20 7.50
N VAL A 203 0.48 13.75 7.32
CA VAL A 203 0.90 12.38 7.66
C VAL A 203 0.99 12.20 9.18
N LEU A 204 1.21 13.29 9.92
CA LEU A 204 1.39 13.32 11.37
C LEU A 204 0.63 14.48 12.00
N HIS A 205 0.04 14.26 13.17
CA HIS A 205 -0.45 15.29 14.07
C HIS A 205 0.38 15.29 15.34
N ILE A 206 0.93 16.45 15.71
CA ILE A 206 1.61 16.66 16.98
C ILE A 206 0.79 17.69 17.75
N SER A 207 0.36 17.34 18.96
CA SER A 207 -0.38 18.27 19.80
C SER A 207 0.46 19.52 20.13
N PRO A 208 -0.17 20.67 20.43
CA PRO A 208 0.58 21.87 20.82
C PRO A 208 1.52 21.66 22.02
N SER A 209 1.15 20.78 22.93
CA SER A 209 1.94 20.37 24.10
C SER A 209 3.04 19.34 23.79
N GLN A 210 3.15 18.88 22.54
CA GLN A 210 4.13 17.93 22.02
C GLN A 210 4.19 16.57 22.74
N ASN A 211 3.20 16.26 23.56
CA ASN A 211 3.10 15.00 24.30
C ASN A 211 2.08 14.02 23.71
N HIS A 212 1.43 14.38 22.59
CA HIS A 212 0.60 13.49 21.80
C HIS A 212 1.04 13.57 20.34
N VAL A 213 1.47 12.43 19.82
CA VAL A 213 1.86 12.25 18.42
C VAL A 213 0.91 11.20 17.83
N SER A 214 0.06 11.63 16.90
CA SER A 214 -0.89 10.78 16.19
C SER A 214 -0.43 10.63 14.74
N LEU A 215 -0.35 9.40 14.25
CA LEU A 215 -0.10 9.12 12.83
C LEU A 215 -1.31 9.40 11.94
N ASN A 216 -2.38 10.00 12.48
CA ASN A 216 -3.65 10.25 11.78
C ASN A 216 -4.03 9.04 10.94
N SER A 217 -4.05 7.88 11.60
CA SER A 217 -4.29 6.59 10.97
C SER A 217 -5.13 5.74 11.92
N LEU A 218 -6.40 5.63 11.58
CA LEU A 218 -7.27 4.54 12.01
C LEU A 218 -7.49 3.71 10.77
N GLY A 219 -7.02 2.46 10.76
CA GLY A 219 -7.11 1.67 9.55
C GLY A 219 -6.65 0.23 9.72
N ILE A 220 -7.26 -0.62 8.89
CA ILE A 220 -6.92 -2.03 8.69
C ILE A 220 -5.42 -2.21 8.35
N PRO A 221 -4.75 -1.35 7.56
CA PRO A 221 -3.35 -1.56 7.19
C PRO A 221 -2.41 -1.65 8.40
N PHE A 222 -2.62 -0.83 9.43
CA PHE A 222 -1.77 -0.88 10.63
C PHE A 222 -1.95 -2.19 11.41
N ALA A 223 -3.18 -2.70 11.52
CA ALA A 223 -3.42 -4.01 12.14
C ALA A 223 -2.84 -5.16 11.29
N GLN A 224 -2.93 -5.06 9.95
CA GLN A 224 -2.33 -6.03 9.04
C GLN A 224 -0.81 -6.08 9.17
N LEU A 225 -0.16 -4.93 9.35
CA LEU A 225 1.28 -4.81 9.56
C LEU A 225 1.75 -5.68 10.74
N LEU A 226 1.03 -5.60 11.87
CA LEU A 226 1.32 -6.38 13.07
C LEU A 226 1.03 -7.87 12.91
N GLU A 227 -0.06 -8.24 12.21
CA GLU A 227 -0.38 -9.65 11.96
C GLU A 227 0.62 -10.31 10.99
N ILE A 228 1.14 -9.57 10.00
CA ILE A 228 2.23 -10.08 9.15
C ILE A 228 3.50 -10.26 9.98
N ASP A 229 3.90 -9.26 10.79
CA ASP A 229 5.09 -9.38 11.65
C ASP A 229 5.03 -10.63 12.55
N LYS A 230 3.89 -10.82 13.21
CA LYS A 230 3.62 -11.98 14.05
C LYS A 230 3.70 -13.29 13.27
N ALA A 231 3.11 -13.35 12.07
CA ALA A 231 3.14 -14.53 11.22
C ALA A 231 4.57 -14.86 10.76
N VAL A 232 5.35 -13.85 10.37
CA VAL A 232 6.76 -13.98 9.97
C VAL A 232 7.60 -14.56 11.10
N ARG A 233 7.52 -13.97 12.30
CA ARG A 233 8.27 -14.47 13.47
C ARG A 233 7.90 -15.91 13.82
N ALA A 234 6.61 -16.26 13.71
CA ALA A 234 6.14 -17.63 13.93
C ALA A 234 6.69 -18.59 12.87
N ALA A 235 6.62 -18.24 11.59
CA ALA A 235 7.08 -19.06 10.46
C ALA A 235 8.60 -19.32 10.50
N ILE A 236 9.39 -18.31 10.87
CA ILE A 236 10.84 -18.46 11.06
C ILE A 236 11.13 -19.40 12.23
N LYS A 237 10.42 -19.24 13.36
CA LYS A 237 10.59 -20.08 14.54
C LYS A 237 10.25 -21.55 14.26
N THR A 238 9.25 -21.82 13.43
CA THR A 238 8.82 -23.18 13.07
C THR A 238 9.55 -23.74 11.85
N GLY A 239 10.45 -22.98 11.22
CA GLY A 239 11.26 -23.43 10.09
C GLY A 239 10.49 -23.51 8.76
N VAL A 240 9.34 -22.84 8.64
CA VAL A 240 8.56 -22.80 7.39
C VAL A 240 9.32 -22.05 6.29
N HIS A 241 10.00 -20.97 6.65
CA HIS A 241 10.96 -20.29 5.80
C HIS A 241 12.07 -19.65 6.65
N GLY A 242 13.22 -19.38 6.04
CA GLY A 242 14.30 -18.64 6.68
C GLY A 242 14.00 -17.15 6.83
N PRO A 243 14.79 -16.42 7.64
CA PRO A 243 14.69 -14.96 7.71
C PRO A 243 15.04 -14.32 6.37
N GLN A 244 14.33 -13.25 6.06
CA GLN A 244 14.47 -12.39 4.89
C GLN A 244 14.43 -10.92 5.33
N ASP A 245 14.87 -10.05 4.42
CA ASP A 245 14.94 -8.60 4.67
C ASP A 245 13.56 -7.96 4.61
N ILE A 246 12.73 -8.33 3.63
CA ILE A 246 11.47 -7.67 3.32
C ILE A 246 10.33 -8.68 3.33
N TYR A 247 9.24 -8.29 3.99
CA TYR A 247 7.95 -8.97 3.99
C TYR A 247 6.88 -7.97 3.58
N MET A 248 5.97 -8.33 2.69
CA MET A 248 4.96 -7.39 2.21
C MET A 248 3.65 -8.06 1.91
N ASP A 249 2.55 -7.34 2.13
CA ASP A 249 1.23 -7.81 1.74
C ASP A 249 1.12 -7.98 0.21
N ARG A 250 0.19 -8.83 -0.22
CA ARG A 250 -0.04 -9.14 -1.64
C ARG A 250 -0.28 -7.90 -2.51
N MET A 251 -0.99 -6.88 -2.02
CA MET A 251 -1.28 -5.68 -2.81
C MET A 251 -0.02 -4.87 -3.09
N ILE A 252 0.85 -4.69 -2.10
CA ILE A 252 2.16 -4.05 -2.35
C ILE A 252 3.02 -4.91 -3.27
N TRP A 253 3.12 -6.23 -3.02
CA TRP A 253 3.90 -7.12 -3.88
C TRP A 253 3.52 -7.03 -5.36
N ASN A 254 2.22 -7.02 -5.63
CA ASN A 254 1.71 -6.96 -6.99
C ASN A 254 1.91 -5.58 -7.62
N SER A 255 1.91 -4.51 -6.82
CA SER A 255 2.03 -3.12 -7.30
C SER A 255 3.47 -2.68 -7.56
N LEU A 256 4.48 -3.42 -7.07
CA LEU A 256 5.88 -3.15 -7.39
C LEU A 256 6.15 -3.27 -8.89
N ARG A 257 6.91 -2.30 -9.42
CA ARG A 257 7.34 -2.22 -10.81
C ARG A 257 8.56 -3.10 -11.07
N PHE A 258 8.32 -4.39 -11.22
CA PHE A 258 9.37 -5.31 -11.64
C PHE A 258 9.66 -5.20 -13.13
N ARG A 259 10.91 -5.47 -13.51
CA ARG A 259 11.35 -5.58 -14.90
C ARG A 259 10.59 -6.70 -15.61
N PHE A 260 10.39 -6.51 -16.91
CA PHE A 260 9.83 -7.55 -17.76
C PHE A 260 10.64 -8.86 -17.64
N GLY A 261 9.93 -9.97 -17.48
CA GLY A 261 10.53 -11.31 -17.30
C GLY A 261 10.82 -11.72 -15.86
N PHE A 262 10.66 -10.82 -14.87
CA PHE A 262 10.72 -11.23 -13.46
C PHE A 262 9.48 -12.08 -13.10
N ASP A 263 9.69 -13.35 -12.77
CA ASP A 263 8.60 -14.24 -12.36
C ASP A 263 8.27 -14.02 -10.87
N LYS A 264 7.18 -13.30 -10.58
CA LYS A 264 6.72 -13.06 -9.21
C LYS A 264 6.29 -14.35 -8.47
N ARG A 265 6.01 -15.44 -9.19
CA ARG A 265 5.40 -16.66 -8.63
C ARG A 265 6.41 -17.61 -8.00
N VAL A 266 7.69 -17.45 -8.32
CA VAL A 266 8.75 -18.29 -7.74
C VAL A 266 9.23 -17.79 -6.38
N GLU A 267 8.88 -16.56 -6.02
CA GLU A 267 9.27 -15.94 -4.76
C GLU A 267 8.43 -16.48 -3.60
N GLY A 268 9.04 -16.53 -2.43
CA GLY A 268 8.43 -17.13 -1.25
C GLY A 268 7.22 -16.33 -0.76
N ASN A 269 6.19 -17.07 -0.33
CA ASN A 269 4.99 -16.49 0.27
C ASN A 269 4.47 -17.40 1.38
N HIS A 270 3.68 -16.81 2.28
CA HIS A 270 3.02 -17.54 3.35
C HIS A 270 1.76 -16.80 3.81
N SER A 271 0.86 -17.51 4.47
CA SER A 271 -0.40 -16.94 4.96
C SER A 271 -0.24 -16.22 6.30
N TYR A 272 -1.08 -15.22 6.54
CA TYR A 272 -1.27 -14.59 7.85
C TYR A 272 -2.77 -14.41 8.15
N HIS A 273 -3.11 -14.20 9.41
CA HIS A 273 -4.47 -13.85 9.80
C HIS A 273 -4.77 -12.41 9.37
N SER A 274 -5.64 -12.21 8.38
CA SER A 274 -6.01 -10.87 7.95
C SER A 274 -7.10 -10.31 8.87
N PRO A 275 -6.88 -9.15 9.53
CA PRO A 275 -7.88 -8.53 10.39
C PRO A 275 -9.19 -8.27 9.66
N LEU A 276 -10.31 -8.47 10.36
CA LEU A 276 -11.67 -8.22 9.87
C LEU A 276 -12.09 -9.03 8.63
N THR A 277 -11.35 -10.09 8.30
CA THR A 277 -11.68 -11.01 7.21
C THR A 277 -11.53 -12.47 7.65
N GLU A 278 -12.45 -13.33 7.23
CA GLU A 278 -12.38 -14.77 7.50
C GLU A 278 -11.32 -15.47 6.62
N THR A 279 -10.99 -14.87 5.48
CA THR A 279 -9.99 -15.40 4.56
C THR A 279 -8.60 -14.99 5.01
N PRO A 280 -7.64 -15.94 5.13
CA PRO A 280 -6.26 -15.60 5.38
C PRO A 280 -5.69 -14.66 4.32
N GLY A 281 -4.90 -13.69 4.77
CA GLY A 281 -4.08 -12.88 3.87
C GLY A 281 -2.83 -13.65 3.44
N THR A 282 -2.14 -13.14 2.42
CA THR A 282 -0.85 -13.68 1.98
C THR A 282 0.20 -12.57 2.02
N TYR A 283 1.34 -12.85 2.65
CA TYR A 283 2.53 -12.02 2.54
C TYR A 283 3.56 -12.70 1.66
N TYR A 284 4.37 -11.88 0.99
CA TYR A 284 5.49 -12.29 0.15
C TYR A 284 6.79 -11.85 0.81
N PHE A 285 7.87 -12.60 0.58
CA PHE A 285 9.16 -12.32 1.20
C PHE A 285 10.34 -12.53 0.26
N ALA A 286 11.34 -11.66 0.39
CA ALA A 286 12.58 -11.71 -0.38
C ALA A 286 13.68 -10.88 0.29
N SER A 287 14.92 -11.04 -0.17
CA SER A 287 15.99 -10.11 0.20
C SER A 287 15.80 -8.76 -0.47
N CYS A 288 16.22 -7.68 0.19
CA CYS A 288 16.08 -6.33 -0.34
C CYS A 288 16.89 -6.19 -1.64
N GLN A 289 18.07 -6.80 -1.71
CA GLN A 289 18.90 -6.80 -2.91
C GLN A 289 18.19 -7.46 -4.09
N ARG A 290 17.56 -8.63 -3.88
CA ARG A 290 16.81 -9.34 -4.92
C ARG A 290 15.70 -8.47 -5.50
N LEU A 291 14.97 -7.75 -4.66
CA LEU A 291 13.94 -6.82 -5.11
C LEU A 291 14.55 -5.68 -5.92
N MET A 292 15.53 -4.98 -5.35
CA MET A 292 16.15 -3.80 -5.96
C MET A 292 16.82 -4.08 -7.32
N ASP A 293 17.36 -5.28 -7.52
CA ASP A 293 17.95 -5.71 -8.80
C ASP A 293 16.91 -5.92 -9.89
N ASN A 294 15.66 -6.19 -9.50
CA ASN A 294 14.58 -6.57 -10.40
C ASN A 294 13.51 -5.50 -10.54
N LEU A 295 13.67 -4.34 -9.89
CA LEU A 295 12.84 -3.17 -10.14
C LEU A 295 13.26 -2.48 -11.45
N ASP A 296 12.26 -1.98 -12.16
CA ASP A 296 12.46 -1.05 -13.26
C ASP A 296 12.83 0.33 -12.70
N ARG A 297 13.99 0.85 -13.13
CA ARG A 297 14.54 2.13 -12.65
C ARG A 297 14.17 3.31 -13.54
N SER A 298 13.46 3.06 -14.64
CA SER A 298 13.10 4.06 -15.66
C SER A 298 12.33 5.27 -15.10
N GLU A 299 11.76 5.19 -13.90
CA GLU A 299 11.04 6.30 -13.24
C GLU A 299 11.51 6.63 -11.81
N ILE A 300 12.63 6.07 -11.31
CA ILE A 300 13.13 6.44 -9.96
C ILE A 300 13.70 7.88 -9.95
N SER A 301 13.89 8.49 -11.11
CA SER A 301 14.32 9.89 -11.28
C SER A 301 13.20 10.81 -11.79
N PHE A 302 12.14 11.04 -11.00
CA PHE A 302 11.32 12.23 -11.22
C PHE A 302 11.94 13.43 -10.51
N LYS A 303 12.98 14.02 -11.13
CA LYS A 303 13.17 15.47 -11.03
C LYS A 303 12.31 16.07 -12.14
N LEU A 304 11.21 16.72 -11.77
CA LEU A 304 10.42 17.48 -12.74
C LEU A 304 11.28 18.62 -13.31
N PRO A 305 11.17 18.92 -14.61
CA PRO A 305 11.70 20.16 -15.18
C PRO A 305 11.08 21.36 -14.47
N ALA A 306 11.87 22.42 -14.33
CA ALA A 306 11.53 23.69 -13.68
C ALA A 306 10.30 24.38 -14.29
#